data_AF-A0A952K6T3-F1
#
_entry.id   AF-A0A952K6T3-F1
#
_cell.length_a   1.000
_cell.length_b   1.000
_cell.length_c   1.000
_cell.angle_alpha   90.00
_cell.angle_beta   90.00
_cell.angle_gamma   90.00
#
_symmetry.space_group_name_H-M   'P 1'
#
loop_
_entity.id
_entity.type
_entity.pdbx_description
1 polymer ?
#
loop_
_entity_poly.entity_id
_entity_poly.type
_entity_poly.pdbx_seq_one_letter_code
_entity_poly.pdbx_strand_id
1 'polypeptide(L)' 'AALPERERTVLLLRFFESLTQTQIAERVGISQMHVSRLLAKSLARLRDQLQ' A
#
# COMPACT_ATOMS: atom_id res chain seq x y z
N ALA A 1 -0.59 -14.71 4.60
CA ALA A 1 -1.76 -14.02 5.17
C ALA A 1 -2.45 -13.22 4.09
N ALA A 2 -3.79 -13.21 4.08
CA ALA A 2 -4.51 -12.35 3.15
C ALA A 2 -4.39 -10.88 3.63
N LEU A 3 -3.71 -10.05 2.84
CA LEU A 3 -3.80 -8.60 3.01
C LEU A 3 -5.23 -8.14 2.71
N PRO A 4 -5.77 -7.19 3.49
CA PRO A 4 -7.02 -6.51 3.14
C PRO A 4 -6.95 -5.98 1.71
N GLU A 5 -8.09 -5.97 1.02
CA GLU A 5 -8.17 -5.57 -0.38
C GLU A 5 -7.53 -4.20 -0.62
N ARG A 6 -7.84 -3.21 0.24
CA ARG A 6 -7.28 -1.86 0.14
C ARG A 6 -5.75 -1.81 0.24
N GLU A 7 -5.18 -2.60 1.15
CA GLU A 7 -3.72 -2.70 1.31
C GLU A 7 -3.08 -3.33 0.06
N ARG A 8 -3.72 -4.35 -0.51
CA ARG A 8 -3.29 -5.01 -1.75
C ARG A 8 -3.34 -4.09 -2.96
N THR A 9 -4.42 -3.32 -3.11
CA THR A 9 -4.56 -2.32 -4.18
C THR A 9 -3.45 -1.26 -4.09
N VAL A 10 -3.17 -0.76 -2.89
CA VAL A 10 -2.10 0.23 -2.69
C VAL A 10 -0.71 -0.34 -3.04
N LEU A 11 -0.44 -1.60 -2.70
CA LEU A 11 0.81 -2.28 -3.09
C LEU A 11 0.90 -2.47 -4.61
N LEU A 12 -0.19 -2.90 -5.26
CA LEU A 12 -0.23 -3.10 -6.70
C LEU A 12 0.09 -1.79 -7.44
N LEU A 13 -0.60 -0.71 -7.07
CA LEU A 13 -0.38 0.60 -7.66
C LEU A 13 1.06 1.12 -7.42
N ARG A 14 1.64 0.83 -6.25
CA ARG A 14 3.00 1.30 -5.90
C ARG A 14 4.10 0.54 -6.63
N PHE A 15 4.03 -0.78 -6.67
CA PHE A 15 5.16 -1.64 -7.06
C PHE A 15 5.02 -2.24 -8.46
N PHE A 16 3.81 -2.39 -8.97
CA PHE A 16 3.58 -2.92 -10.32
C PHE A 16 3.25 -1.79 -11.31
N GLU A 17 2.41 -0.84 -10.91
CA GLU A 17 2.07 0.33 -11.73
C GLU A 17 3.02 1.52 -11.54
N SER A 18 4.01 1.39 -10.63
CA SER A 18 5.04 2.41 -10.34
C SER A 18 4.50 3.80 -9.98
N LEU A 19 3.28 3.91 -9.46
CA LEU A 19 2.70 5.19 -9.06
C LEU A 19 3.35 5.72 -7.77
N THR A 20 3.49 7.04 -7.71
CA THR A 20 3.90 7.73 -6.48
C THR A 20 2.78 7.66 -5.43
N GLN A 21 3.13 7.83 -4.15
CA GLN A 21 2.13 7.81 -3.07
C GLN A 21 1.08 8.93 -3.22
N THR A 22 1.45 10.08 -3.80
CA THR A 22 0.53 11.18 -4.11
C THR A 22 -0.46 10.79 -5.19
N GLN A 23 0.00 10.21 -6.30
CA GLN A 23 -0.88 9.71 -7.37
C GLN A 23 -1.82 8.60 -6.87
N ILE A 24 -1.34 7.73 -5.98
CA ILE A 24 -2.17 6.72 -5.33
C ILE A 24 -3.22 7.38 -4.42
N ALA A 25 -2.83 8.39 -3.64
CA ALA A 25 -3.73 9.12 -2.77
C ALA A 25 -4.88 9.77 -3.54
N GLU A 26 -4.57 10.43 -4.65
CA GLU A 26 -5.55 11.00 -5.58
C GLU A 26 -6.49 9.92 -6.14
N ARG A 27 -5.92 8.80 -6.62
CA ARG A 27 -6.69 7.72 -7.24
C ARG A 27 -7.61 6.97 -6.28
N VAL A 28 -7.20 6.80 -5.01
CA VAL A 28 -7.94 6.02 -4.00
C VAL A 28 -8.73 6.93 -3.03
N GLY A 29 -8.68 8.25 -3.22
CA GLY A 29 -9.47 9.22 -2.45
C GLY A 29 -9.07 9.33 -0.98
N ILE A 30 -7.77 9.27 -0.66
CA ILE A 30 -7.24 9.45 0.70
C ILE A 30 -5.99 10.33 0.69
N SER A 31 -5.54 10.80 1.85
CA SER A 31 -4.29 11.56 1.94
C SER A 31 -3.07 10.69 1.62
N GLN A 32 -2.02 11.29 1.05
CA GLN A 32 -0.74 10.63 0.81
C GLN A 32 -0.14 10.07 2.12
N MET A 33 -0.33 10.77 3.24
CA MET A 33 0.06 10.28 4.56
C MET A 33 -0.67 8.98 4.95
N HIS A 34 -1.95 8.83 4.59
CA HIS A 34 -2.69 7.60 4.83
C HIS A 34 -2.17 6.46 3.92
N VAL A 35 -1.83 6.75 2.65
CA VAL A 35 -1.17 5.79 1.75
C VAL A 35 0.17 5.32 2.32
N SER A 36 0.99 6.24 2.84
CA SER A 36 2.27 5.94 3.49
C SER A 36 2.11 4.94 4.64
N ARG A 37 1.13 5.20 5.54
CA ARG A 37 0.83 4.30 6.67
C ARG A 37 0.37 2.91 6.21
N LEU A 38 -0.47 2.84 5.18
CA LEU A 38 -0.92 1.57 4.60
C LEU A 38 0.28 0.77 4.06
N LEU A 39 1.14 1.40 3.25
CA LEU A 39 2.34 0.75 2.72
C LEU A 39 3.26 0.22 3.82
N ALA A 40 3.56 1.04 4.83
CA ALA A 40 4.42 0.65 5.94
C ALA A 40 3.85 -0.56 6.70
N LYS A 41 2.55 -0.52 7.04
CA LYS A 41 1.85 -1.60 7.73
C LYS A 41 1.83 -2.89 6.90
N SER A 42 1.51 -2.80 5.61
CA SER A 42 1.45 -3.98 4.73
C SER A 42 2.83 -4.61 4.54
N LEU A 43 3.87 -3.81 4.35
CA LEU A 43 5.24 -4.30 4.21
C LEU A 43 5.77 -4.92 5.51
N ALA A 44 5.45 -4.35 6.68
CA ALA A 44 5.77 -4.96 7.97
C ALA A 44 5.10 -6.34 8.10
N ARG A 45 3.79 -6.41 7.85
CA ARG A 45 3.05 -7.68 7.90
C ARG A 45 3.60 -8.73 6.95
N LEU A 46 3.96 -8.36 5.71
CA LEU A 46 4.55 -9.29 4.74
C LEU A 46 5.91 -9.81 5.20
N ARG A 47 6.74 -8.95 5.79
CA ARG A 47 8.06 -9.32 6.33
C ARG A 47 7.94 -10.31 7.49
N ASP A 48 7.00 -10.09 8.39
CA ASP A 48 6.74 -10.99 9.53
C ASP A 48 6.33 -12.40 9.08
N GLN A 49 5.87 -12.57 7.83
CA GLN A 49 5.50 -13.88 7.29
C GLN A 49 6.65 -14.63 6.61
N LEU A 50 7.75 -13.94 6.32
CA LEU A 50 8.94 -14.53 5.71
C LEU A 50 9.91 -15.06 6.77
N GLN A 51 9.62 -14.81 8.04
CA GLN A 51 10.29 -15.36 9.21
C GLN A 51 9.50 -16.57 9.73
#